data_AF-A0A7C3F045-F1
#
_entry.id   AF-A0A7C3F045-F1
#
_cell.length_a   1.000
_cell.length_b   1.000
_cell.length_c   1.000
_cell.angle_alpha   90.00
_cell.angle_beta   90.00
_cell.angle_gamma   90.00
#
_symmetry.space_group_name_H-M   'P 1'
#
loop_
_entity.id
_entity.type
_entity.pdbx_description
1 polymer ?
#
loop_
_entity_poly.entity_id
_entity_poly.type
_entity_poly.pdbx_seq_one_letter_code
_entity_poly.pdbx_strand_id
1 'polypeptide(L)'
;MVRLAFPMGELVARLREGLESLACQAGLLLAEAVVRDEVESCVGPAHARLPERHAYRWGQEAGYIAFAGRKVAFRRPRVRNGAGVRS
;
A
#
# COMPACT_ATOMS: atom_id res chain seq x y z
N MET A 1 45.22 -21.40 -10.77
CA MET A 1 43.85 -21.84 -11.15
C MET A 1 42.94 -21.56 -9.96
N VAL A 2 42.09 -20.54 -10.02
CA VAL A 2 41.13 -20.22 -8.95
C VAL A 2 39.84 -20.98 -9.25
N ARG A 3 39.40 -21.82 -8.31
CA ARG A 3 38.13 -22.56 -8.40
C ARG A 3 37.07 -21.76 -7.63
N LEU A 4 36.14 -21.13 -8.35
CA LEU A 4 34.95 -20.53 -7.75
C LEU A 4 33.95 -21.65 -7.47
N ALA A 5 33.90 -22.10 -6.21
CA ALA A 5 32.78 -22.91 -5.75
C ALA A 5 31.57 -21.97 -5.66
N PHE A 6 30.64 -22.08 -6.60
CA PHE A 6 29.43 -21.26 -6.59
C PHE A 6 28.52 -21.73 -5.43
N PRO A 7 28.25 -20.89 -4.42
CA PRO A 7 27.40 -21.28 -3.30
C PRO A 7 25.93 -21.20 -3.73
N MET A 8 25.48 -22.15 -4.55
CA MET A 8 24.14 -22.13 -5.15
C MET A 8 23.02 -22.00 -4.09
N GLY A 9 23.20 -22.58 -2.91
CA GLY A 9 22.26 -22.43 -1.80
C GLY A 9 22.14 -20.98 -1.31
N GLU A 10 23.25 -20.26 -1.21
CA GLU A 10 23.25 -18.85 -0.82
C GLU A 10 22.61 -18.00 -1.91
N LEU A 11 22.96 -18.23 -3.19
CA LEU A 11 22.36 -17.51 -4.31
C LEU A 11 20.84 -17.67 -4.32
N VAL A 12 20.33 -18.89 -4.19
CA VAL A 12 18.89 -19.16 -4.16
C VAL A 12 18.22 -18.50 -2.96
N ALA A 13 18.88 -18.51 -1.79
CA ALA A 13 18.35 -17.82 -0.61
C ALA A 13 18.22 -16.31 -0.84
N ARG A 14 19.22 -15.67 -1.47
CA ARG A 14 19.18 -14.24 -1.81
C ARG A 14 18.13 -13.91 -2.86
N LEU A 15 17.95 -14.78 -3.86
CA LEU A 15 16.90 -14.61 -4.86
C LEU A 15 15.51 -14.71 -4.24
N ARG A 16 15.29 -15.63 -3.30
CA ARG A 16 14.03 -15.73 -2.56
C ARG A 16 13.75 -14.47 -1.75
N GLU A 17 14.73 -13.97 -0.99
CA GLU A 17 14.62 -12.71 -0.24
C GLU A 17 14.27 -11.53 -1.17
N GLY A 18 14.93 -11.45 -2.32
CA GLY A 18 14.67 -10.42 -3.33
C GLY A 18 13.26 -10.52 -3.92
N LEU A 19 12.81 -11.73 -4.24
CA LEU A 19 11.48 -11.97 -4.78
C LEU A 19 10.37 -11.65 -3.77
N GLU A 20 10.55 -12.02 -2.51
CA GLU A 20 9.62 -11.67 -1.43
C GLU A 20 9.52 -10.15 -1.24
N SER A 21 10.66 -9.45 -1.27
CA SER A 21 10.71 -7.99 -1.21
C SER A 21 9.98 -7.34 -2.38
N LEU A 22 10.20 -7.83 -3.60
CA LEU A 22 9.52 -7.36 -4.80
C LEU A 22 8.01 -7.58 -4.72
N ALA A 23 7.58 -8.79 -4.31
CA ALA A 23 6.17 -9.11 -4.14
C ALA A 23 5.50 -8.22 -3.09
N CYS A 24 6.20 -7.94 -1.98
CA CYS A 24 5.72 -7.03 -0.94
C CYS A 24 5.53 -5.60 -1.48
N GLN A 25 6.49 -5.08 -2.23
CA GLN A 25 6.38 -3.75 -2.84
C GLN A 25 5.23 -3.67 -3.86
N ALA A 26 5.08 -4.70 -4.70
CA ALA A 26 3.96 -4.77 -5.64
C ALA A 26 2.61 -4.83 -4.92
N GLY A 27 2.51 -5.61 -3.84
CA GLY A 27 1.32 -5.68 -2.99
C GLY A 27 0.97 -4.34 -2.32
N LEU A 28 1.97 -3.58 -1.86
CA LEU A 28 1.77 -2.24 -1.32
C LEU A 28 1.21 -1.28 -2.37
N LEU A 29 1.80 -1.25 -3.58
CA LEU A 29 1.32 -0.40 -4.68
C LEU A 29 -0.12 -0.75 -5.07
N LEU A 30 -0.47 -2.03 -5.10
CA LEU A 30 -1.82 -2.48 -5.34
C LEU A 30 -2.78 -2.03 -4.23
N ALA A 31 -2.40 -2.19 -2.96
CA ALA A 31 -3.21 -1.74 -1.83
C ALA A 31 -3.43 -0.21 -1.86
N GLU A 32 -2.41 0.57 -2.18
CA GLU A 32 -2.53 2.02 -2.36
C GLU A 32 -3.49 2.37 -3.50
N ALA A 33 -3.43 1.66 -4.62
CA ALA A 33 -4.30 1.89 -5.76
C ALA A 33 -5.76 1.58 -5.43
N VAL A 34 -6.03 0.44 -4.80
CA VAL A 34 -7.38 0.02 -4.38
C VAL A 34 -7.98 1.01 -3.39
N VAL A 35 -7.24 1.35 -2.32
CA VAL A 35 -7.75 2.27 -1.31
C VAL A 35 -7.95 3.67 -1.87
N ARG A 36 -7.11 4.12 -2.82
CA ARG A 36 -7.31 5.39 -3.52
C ARG A 36 -8.61 5.39 -4.34
N ASP A 37 -8.89 4.30 -5.05
CA ASP A 37 -10.10 4.13 -5.85
C ASP A 37 -11.35 4.14 -4.96
N GLU A 38 -11.34 3.41 -3.83
CA GLU A 38 -12.41 3.44 -2.84
C GLU A 38 -12.65 4.84 -2.28
N VAL A 39 -11.58 5.57 -1.95
CA VAL A 39 -11.68 6.96 -1.48
C VAL A 39 -12.30 7.86 -2.54
N GLU A 40 -11.89 7.72 -3.79
CA GLU A 40 -12.45 8.48 -4.91
C GLU A 40 -13.92 8.16 -5.15
N SER A 41 -14.33 6.90 -5.04
CA SER A 41 -15.74 6.49 -5.07
C SER A 41 -16.54 7.13 -3.93
N CYS A 42 -15.97 7.18 -2.72
CA CYS A 42 -16.62 7.75 -1.53
C CYS A 42 -16.74 9.29 -1.56
N VAL A 43 -15.72 10.01 -2.02
CA VAL A 43 -15.64 11.48 -1.91
C VAL A 43 -15.71 12.20 -3.26
N GLY A 44 -15.79 11.45 -4.35
CA GLY A 44 -15.68 11.91 -5.73
C GLY A 44 -14.25 12.29 -6.14
N PRO A 45 -14.06 12.71 -7.41
CA PRO A 45 -12.74 12.98 -7.96
C PRO A 45 -11.92 14.00 -7.18
N ALA A 46 -10.60 13.92 -7.31
CA ALA A 46 -9.71 14.94 -6.77
C ALA A 46 -10.01 16.30 -7.42
N HIS A 47 -10.03 17.36 -6.62
CA HIS A 47 -10.26 18.74 -7.07
C HIS A 47 -11.63 19.04 -7.72
N ALA A 48 -12.56 18.08 -7.76
CA ALA A 48 -13.92 18.34 -8.22
C ALA A 48 -14.69 19.22 -7.23
N ARG A 49 -15.41 20.22 -7.74
CA ARG A 49 -16.40 21.00 -6.99
C ARG A 49 -17.73 20.25 -7.04
N LEU A 50 -18.05 19.55 -5.96
CA LEU A 50 -19.29 18.81 -5.79
C LEU A 50 -20.21 19.63 -4.87
N PRO A 51 -21.35 20.16 -5.36
CA PRO A 51 -22.26 21.00 -4.57
C PRO A 51 -22.85 20.25 -3.36
N GLU A 52 -23.12 18.95 -3.52
CA GLU A 52 -23.73 18.09 -2.50
C GLU A 52 -22.69 17.10 -1.94
N ARG A 53 -21.52 17.60 -1.50
CA ARG A 53 -20.46 16.72 -0.99
C ARG A 53 -20.76 16.25 0.42
N HIS A 54 -20.93 14.94 0.60
CA HIS A 54 -21.18 14.33 1.91
C HIS A 54 -19.92 13.85 2.65
N ALA A 55 -18.77 13.80 1.97
CA ALA A 55 -17.50 13.37 2.56
C ALA A 55 -16.27 14.08 1.95
N TYR A 56 -15.19 14.18 2.73
CA TYR A 56 -13.99 14.94 2.40
C TYR A 56 -12.71 14.14 2.65
N ARG A 57 -11.70 14.36 1.80
CA ARG A 57 -10.32 13.89 2.02
C ARG A 57 -9.70 14.67 3.17
N TRP A 58 -9.17 13.99 4.18
CA TRP A 58 -8.62 14.59 5.41
C TRP A 58 -7.13 14.22 5.63
N GLY A 59 -6.38 14.12 4.53
CA GLY A 59 -4.97 13.73 4.56
C GLY A 59 -4.77 12.22 4.69
N GLN A 60 -3.65 11.82 5.28
CA GLN A 60 -3.25 10.43 5.47
C GLN A 60 -2.85 10.21 6.94
N GLU A 61 -3.03 8.99 7.43
CA GLU A 61 -2.57 8.56 8.74
C GLU A 61 -1.59 7.39 8.63
N ALA A 62 -0.70 7.25 9.61
CA ALA A 62 0.20 6.11 9.68
C ALA A 62 -0.60 4.84 10.03
N GLY A 63 -0.34 3.78 9.29
CA GLY A 63 -0.94 2.47 9.50
C GLY A 63 -0.03 1.36 9.01
N TYR A 64 -0.60 0.16 8.90
CA TYR A 64 0.09 -0.99 8.34
C TYR A 64 -0.88 -1.89 7.59
N ILE A 65 -0.34 -2.65 6.64
CA ILE A 65 -1.01 -3.81 6.06
C ILE A 65 -0.29 -5.08 6.51
N ALA A 66 -1.03 -6.18 6.64
CA ALA A 66 -0.45 -7.49 6.86
C ALA A 66 -0.13 -8.13 5.50
N PHE A 67 1.15 -8.41 5.23
CA PHE A 67 1.61 -9.05 4.00
C PHE A 67 2.60 -10.16 4.34
N ALA A 68 2.38 -11.37 3.83
CA ALA A 68 3.23 -12.53 4.08
C ALA A 68 3.58 -12.74 5.57
N GLY A 69 2.58 -12.56 6.47
CA GLY A 69 2.76 -12.71 7.92
C GLY A 69 3.49 -11.56 8.62
N ARG A 70 3.81 -10.48 7.91
CA ARG A 70 4.53 -9.31 8.43
C ARG A 70 3.67 -8.05 8.37
N LYS A 71 3.87 -7.14 9.34
CA LYS A 71 3.30 -5.78 9.27
C LYS A 71 4.20 -4.90 8.41
N VAL A 72 3.64 -4.32 7.36
CA VAL A 72 4.35 -3.42 6.45
C VAL A 72 3.73 -2.03 6.60
N ALA A 73 4.58 -1.02 6.78
CA ALA A 73 4.11 0.36 6.94
C ALA A 73 3.30 0.79 5.72
N PHE A 74 2.16 1.43 5.98
CA PHE A 74 1.23 1.89 4.96
C PHE A 74 0.68 3.25 5.39
N ARG A 75 0.47 4.15 4.42
CA ARG A 75 -0.19 5.44 4.69
C ARG A 75 -1.65 5.34 4.30
N ARG A 76 -2.53 5.28 5.29
CA ARG A 76 -3.96 5.13 5.07
C ARG A 76 -4.56 6.50 4.75
N PRO A 77 -5.19 6.69 3.58
CA PRO A 77 -5.98 7.88 3.29
C PRO A 77 -7.12 8.01 4.30
N ARG A 78 -7.36 9.23 4.77
CA ARG A 78 -8.42 9.50 5.74
C ARG A 78 -9.59 10.16 5.04
N VAL A 79 -10.78 9.60 5.22
CA VAL A 79 -12.04 10.18 4.78
C VAL A 79 -12.87 10.59 6.00
N ARG A 80 -13.54 11.74 5.91
CA ARG A 80 -14.44 12.23 6.96
C ARG A 80 -15.78 12.58 6.32
N ASN A 81 -16.87 12.04 6.84
CA ASN A 81 -18.19 12.48 6.41
C ASN A 81 -18.54 13.85 7.03
N GLY A 82 -19.49 14.57 6.43
CA GLY A 82 -19.97 15.86 6.92
C GLY A 82 -20.59 15.82 8.33
N ALA A 83 -20.99 14.62 8.80
CA ALA A 83 -21.53 14.39 10.14
C ALA A 83 -20.47 14.02 11.20
N GLY A 84 -19.18 13.98 10.83
CA GLY A 84 -18.07 13.68 11.75
C GLY A 84 -17.79 12.20 12.04
N VAL A 85 -18.48 11.26 11.40
CA VAL A 85 -18.25 9.82 11.58
C VAL A 85 -17.12 9.34 10.66
N ARG A 86 -16.20 8.54 11.22
CA ARG A 86 -15.09 7.90 10.51
C ARG A 86 -15.64 6.75 9.67
N SER A 87 -15.22 6.65 8.41
CA SER A 87 -15.40 5.48 7.55
C SER A 87 -14.02 4.99 7.16
#